data_AF-A0A2V9FJD9-F1
#
_entry.id   AF-A0A2V9FJD9-F1
#
_cell.length_a   1.000
_cell.length_b   1.000
_cell.length_c   1.000
_cell.angle_alpha   90.00
_cell.angle_beta   90.00
_cell.angle_gamma   90.00
#
_symmetry.space_group_name_H-M   'P 1'
#
loop_
_entity.id
_entity.type
_entity.pdbx_description
1 polymer ?
#
loop_
_entity_poly.entity_id
_entity_poly.type
_entity_poly.pdbx_seq_one_letter_code
_entity_poly.pdbx_strand_id
1 'polypeptide(L)'
;MTMWSKFASWLRAVTRRSRMESEMDTELRFHMEAFAEDLVRSGVPRQEALRRARMTFGGIERAKEECRDARGVNLLDSLFQDLRYGLRMVRKSPGFTAVAVLTLALGIGANTAIFSLISNVLLRPLPVRDADRLVVLKWSAHGGLGYHGYSDFGFCHIDQTEAEQAGCSFSYPFFSQLRSHPNVFSSLTAFAGNVGVHLSGYGAPRKASGALVSGEYFQTLRVTAAVGRTIQPADDTINSEPVAVLNYGYWQSALIASRSRLLESPSQISRA
;
A
#
# COMPACT_ATOMS: atom_id res chain seq x y z
N MET A 1 12.77 31.73 -1.96
CA MET A 1 11.60 32.23 -2.71
C MET A 1 10.79 31.05 -3.20
N THR A 2 9.59 30.88 -2.65
CA THR A 2 8.73 29.70 -2.76
C THR A 2 8.29 29.41 -4.19
N MET A 3 8.38 28.15 -4.65
CA MET A 3 7.88 27.66 -5.95
C MET A 3 6.45 28.13 -6.26
N TRP A 4 5.64 28.36 -5.23
CA TRP A 4 4.28 28.85 -5.33
C TRP A 4 4.15 30.26 -5.93
N SER A 5 5.09 31.17 -5.66
CA SER A 5 5.05 32.52 -6.24
C SER A 5 5.46 32.50 -7.72
N LYS A 6 6.37 31.61 -8.11
CA LYS A 6 6.70 31.34 -9.52
C LYS A 6 5.49 30.77 -10.26
N PHE A 7 4.84 29.75 -9.69
CA PHE A 7 3.62 29.15 -10.26
C PHE A 7 2.46 30.15 -10.37
N ALA A 8 2.21 30.97 -9.34
CA ALA A 8 1.16 31.99 -9.36
C ALA A 8 1.47 33.20 -10.28
N SER A 9 2.75 33.55 -10.47
CA SER A 9 3.16 34.56 -11.47
C SER A 9 3.04 33.99 -12.89
N TRP A 10 3.34 32.71 -13.05
CA TRP A 10 3.26 31.98 -14.31
C TRP A 10 1.81 31.76 -14.75
N LEU A 11 0.90 31.39 -13.83
CA LEU A 11 -0.54 31.29 -14.10
C LEU A 11 -1.15 32.64 -14.51
N ARG A 12 -0.67 33.75 -13.91
CA ARG A 12 -1.06 35.12 -14.27
C ARG A 12 -0.52 35.56 -15.63
N ALA A 13 0.69 35.12 -16.00
CA ALA A 13 1.27 35.37 -17.32
C ALA A 13 0.50 34.65 -18.43
N VAL A 14 0.06 33.42 -18.18
CA VAL A 14 -0.76 32.62 -19.12
C VAL A 14 -2.16 33.23 -19.31
N THR A 15 -2.78 33.74 -18.24
CA THR A 15 -4.14 34.31 -18.31
C THR A 15 -4.20 35.76 -18.80
N ARG A 16 -3.08 36.51 -18.81
CA ARG A 16 -3.00 37.91 -19.29
C ARG A 16 -2.25 38.08 -20.62
N ARG A 17 -2.13 37.02 -21.42
CA ARG A 17 -1.43 37.02 -22.72
C ARG A 17 -1.89 38.15 -23.65
N SER A 18 -3.20 38.34 -23.82
CA SER A 18 -3.74 39.38 -24.71
C SER A 18 -3.39 40.81 -24.26
N ARG A 19 -3.33 41.05 -22.95
CA ARG A 19 -3.00 42.36 -22.40
C ARG A 19 -1.53 42.70 -22.60
N MET A 20 -0.64 41.75 -22.36
CA MET A 20 0.81 41.94 -22.52
C MET A 20 1.21 42.09 -24.00
N GLU A 21 0.53 41.37 -24.91
CA GLU A 21 0.70 41.59 -26.35
C GLU A 21 0.26 43.01 -26.76
N SER A 22 -0.86 43.51 -26.24
CA SER A 22 -1.32 44.88 -26.54
C SER A 22 -0.42 45.97 -25.97
N GLU A 23 0.15 45.77 -24.77
CA GLU A 23 1.06 46.73 -24.14
C GLU A 23 2.38 46.80 -24.93
N MET A 24 2.91 45.65 -25.35
CA MET A 24 4.16 45.58 -26.12
C MET A 24 4.03 46.13 -27.55
N ASP A 25 2.85 46.02 -28.18
CA ASP A 25 2.56 46.69 -29.47
C ASP A 25 2.38 48.21 -29.34
N THR A 26 1.94 48.67 -28.17
CA THR A 26 1.79 50.11 -27.89
C THR A 26 3.16 50.75 -27.69
N GLU A 27 4.02 50.10 -26.91
CA GLU A 27 5.38 50.59 -26.64
C GLU A 27 6.26 50.61 -27.89
N LEU A 28 6.17 49.59 -28.75
CA LEU A 28 6.93 49.56 -30.02
C LEU A 28 6.50 50.66 -30.99
N ARG A 29 5.20 50.96 -31.05
CA ARG A 29 4.67 52.05 -31.88
C ARG A 29 5.15 53.41 -31.40
N PHE A 30 5.16 53.61 -30.08
CA PHE A 30 5.68 54.81 -29.45
C PHE A 30 7.15 55.04 -29.81
N HIS A 31 8.01 54.01 -29.73
CA HIS A 31 9.42 54.13 -30.09
C HIS A 31 9.64 54.40 -31.57
N MET A 32 8.85 53.77 -32.45
CA MET A 32 8.92 54.02 -33.89
C MET A 32 8.51 55.45 -34.25
N GLU A 33 7.49 56.00 -33.59
CA GLU A 33 7.05 57.38 -33.77
C GLU A 33 8.07 58.39 -33.25
N ALA A 34 8.64 58.16 -32.07
CA ALA A 34 9.68 59.00 -31.48
C ALA A 34 10.95 59.05 -32.36
N PHE A 35 11.37 57.90 -32.90
CA PHE A 35 12.51 57.82 -33.81
C PHE A 35 12.26 58.54 -35.15
N ALA A 36 11.02 58.46 -35.66
CA ALA A 36 10.64 59.20 -36.85
C ALA A 36 10.64 60.73 -36.58
N GLU A 37 10.22 61.18 -35.41
CA GLU A 37 10.28 62.60 -35.03
C GLU A 37 11.70 63.13 -34.91
N ASP A 38 12.63 62.37 -34.32
CA ASP A 38 14.04 62.78 -34.22
C ASP A 38 14.71 62.88 -35.61
N LEU A 39 14.34 62.00 -36.53
CA LEU A 39 14.76 62.10 -37.94
C LEU A 39 14.22 63.36 -38.62
N VAL A 40 12.98 63.74 -38.30
CA VAL A 40 12.41 65.01 -38.80
C VAL A 40 13.15 66.22 -38.20
N ARG A 41 13.48 66.19 -36.90
CA ARG A 41 14.25 67.26 -36.23
C ARG A 41 15.67 67.41 -36.79
N SER A 42 16.28 66.33 -37.25
CA SER A 42 17.59 66.33 -37.91
C SER A 42 17.53 66.70 -39.41
N GLY A 43 16.36 67.09 -39.91
CA GLY A 43 16.19 67.66 -41.25
C GLY A 43 15.71 66.68 -42.33
N VAL A 44 15.34 65.45 -41.97
CA VAL A 44 14.81 64.47 -42.94
C VAL A 44 13.32 64.71 -43.20
N PRO A 45 12.84 64.72 -44.46
CA PRO A 45 11.42 64.83 -44.77
C PRO A 45 10.58 63.73 -44.09
N ARG A 46 9.43 64.10 -43.54
CA ARG A 46 8.58 63.21 -42.70
C ARG A 46 8.24 61.86 -43.34
N GLN A 47 8.01 61.83 -44.65
CA GLN A 47 7.73 60.57 -45.36
C GLN A 47 8.95 59.64 -45.39
N GLU A 48 10.16 60.19 -45.56
CA GLU A 48 11.39 59.40 -45.57
C GLU A 48 11.80 59.00 -44.14
N ALA A 49 11.54 59.84 -43.14
CA ALA A 49 11.74 59.51 -41.73
C ALA A 49 10.88 58.32 -41.29
N LEU A 50 9.59 58.30 -41.65
CA LEU A 50 8.70 57.18 -41.37
C LEU A 50 9.10 55.89 -42.11
N ARG A 51 9.58 56.02 -43.36
CA ARG A 51 10.07 54.87 -44.13
C ARG A 51 11.32 54.26 -43.47
N ARG A 52 12.27 55.09 -43.05
CA ARG A 52 13.47 54.65 -42.32
C ARG A 52 13.13 54.04 -40.98
N ALA A 53 12.24 54.66 -40.20
CA ALA A 53 11.76 54.08 -38.94
C ALA A 53 11.16 52.68 -39.15
N ARG A 54 10.32 52.48 -40.16
CA ARG A 54 9.77 51.15 -40.48
C ARG A 54 10.83 50.13 -40.89
N MET A 55 11.86 50.52 -41.64
CA MET A 55 12.94 49.60 -42.01
C MET A 55 13.84 49.24 -40.82
N THR A 56 14.10 50.18 -39.91
CA THR A 56 14.90 49.95 -38.71
C THR A 56 14.15 49.11 -37.67
N PHE A 57 12.87 49.42 -37.41
CA PHE A 57 12.04 48.70 -36.44
C PHE A 57 11.43 47.40 -37.00
N GLY A 58 11.40 47.22 -38.33
CA GLY A 58 10.92 45.97 -38.96
C GLY A 58 11.77 44.73 -38.63
N GLY A 59 13.04 44.90 -38.25
CA GLY A 59 13.87 43.81 -37.73
C GLY A 59 13.53 43.41 -36.29
N ILE A 60 12.91 44.30 -35.51
CA ILE A 60 12.57 44.06 -34.10
C ILE A 60 11.34 43.15 -33.97
N GLU A 61 10.40 43.19 -34.91
CA GLU A 61 9.27 42.23 -34.93
C GLU A 61 9.76 40.78 -35.03
N ARG A 62 10.84 40.53 -35.78
CA ARG A 62 11.48 39.21 -35.88
C ARG A 62 12.14 38.79 -34.57
N ALA A 63 12.80 39.72 -33.87
CA ALA A 63 13.36 39.48 -32.54
C ALA A 63 12.27 39.28 -31.46
N LYS A 64 11.12 39.94 -31.62
CA LYS A 64 9.91 39.76 -30.81
C LYS A 64 9.39 38.33 -30.97
N GLU A 65 9.35 37.83 -32.20
CA GLU A 65 8.90 36.48 -32.56
C GLU A 65 9.84 35.39 -32.01
N GLU A 66 11.16 35.58 -32.13
CA GLU A 66 12.17 34.70 -31.52
C GLU A 66 12.09 34.67 -29.98
N CYS A 67 11.80 35.81 -29.34
CA CYS A 67 11.60 35.87 -27.89
C CYS A 67 10.24 35.30 -27.44
N ARG A 68 9.25 35.30 -28.34
CA ARG A 68 7.92 34.70 -28.15
C ARG A 68 8.01 33.17 -28.10
N ASP A 69 8.84 32.57 -28.94
CA ASP A 69 9.09 31.11 -28.95
C ASP A 69 9.95 30.64 -27.78
N ALA A 70 10.85 31.48 -27.26
CA ALA A 70 11.71 31.15 -26.13
C ALA A 70 10.98 31.12 -24.76
N ARG A 71 9.77 31.70 -24.64
CA ARG A 71 9.00 31.72 -23.38
C ARG A 71 8.07 30.50 -23.31
N GLY A 72 8.22 29.70 -22.25
CA GLY A 72 7.45 28.47 -21.95
C GLY A 72 5.93 28.60 -21.75
N VAL A 73 5.32 29.69 -22.24
CA VAL A 73 3.87 29.90 -22.35
C VAL A 73 3.31 29.07 -23.52
N ASN A 74 4.09 28.91 -24.60
CA ASN A 74 3.71 28.07 -25.75
C ASN A 74 3.61 26.58 -25.37
N LEU A 75 4.40 26.09 -24.42
CA LEU A 75 4.36 24.69 -23.97
C LEU A 75 3.03 24.32 -23.30
N LEU A 76 2.42 25.26 -22.56
CA LEU A 76 1.12 25.01 -21.93
C LEU A 76 -0.01 25.10 -22.93
N ASP A 77 0.00 26.11 -23.81
CA ASP A 77 -1.01 26.23 -24.85
C ASP A 77 -0.95 25.02 -25.79
N SER A 78 0.25 24.55 -26.13
CA SER A 78 0.43 23.30 -26.90
C SER A 78 -0.07 22.09 -26.11
N LEU A 79 0.28 21.93 -24.83
CA LEU A 79 -0.23 20.84 -23.98
C LEU A 79 -1.77 20.84 -23.86
N PHE A 80 -2.40 21.99 -23.67
CA PHE A 80 -3.86 22.10 -23.59
C PHE A 80 -4.53 21.83 -24.93
N GLN A 81 -3.93 22.32 -26.01
CA GLN A 81 -4.39 22.06 -27.36
C GLN A 81 -4.29 20.56 -27.67
N ASP A 82 -3.14 19.94 -27.41
CA ASP A 82 -2.89 18.51 -27.57
C ASP A 82 -3.82 17.66 -26.71
N LEU A 83 -4.07 18.04 -25.44
CA LEU A 83 -5.01 17.34 -24.56
C LEU A 83 -6.44 17.43 -25.11
N ARG A 84 -6.87 18.60 -25.59
CA ARG A 84 -8.19 18.80 -26.19
C ARG A 84 -8.34 18.02 -27.49
N TYR A 85 -7.31 18.02 -28.33
CA TYR A 85 -7.28 17.22 -29.56
C TYR A 85 -7.30 15.72 -29.25
N GLY A 86 -6.51 15.27 -28.28
CA GLY A 86 -6.48 13.90 -27.80
C GLY A 86 -7.84 13.44 -27.29
N LEU A 87 -8.51 14.25 -26.47
CA LEU A 87 -9.85 13.95 -25.95
C LEU A 87 -10.90 13.89 -27.08
N ARG A 88 -10.76 14.76 -28.09
CA ARG A 88 -11.65 14.75 -29.26
C ARG A 88 -11.39 13.53 -30.15
N MET A 89 -10.14 13.08 -30.25
CA MET A 89 -9.75 11.89 -30.99
C MET A 89 -10.28 10.63 -30.31
N VAL A 90 -10.13 10.53 -28.99
CA VAL A 90 -10.72 9.47 -28.16
C VAL A 90 -12.24 9.36 -28.36
N ARG A 91 -12.95 10.49 -28.41
CA ARG A 91 -14.40 10.50 -28.67
C ARG A 91 -14.77 10.13 -30.11
N LYS A 92 -13.86 10.32 -31.08
CA LYS A 92 -14.11 10.05 -32.50
C LYS A 92 -13.88 8.58 -32.87
N SER A 93 -13.05 7.86 -32.12
CA SER A 93 -12.74 6.43 -32.35
C SER A 93 -13.06 5.56 -31.11
N PRO A 94 -14.34 5.47 -30.69
CA PRO A 94 -14.72 4.83 -29.42
C PRO A 94 -14.34 3.35 -29.32
N GLY A 95 -14.34 2.60 -30.44
CA GLY A 95 -13.98 1.18 -30.43
C GLY A 95 -12.52 0.92 -30.07
N PHE A 96 -11.59 1.66 -30.69
CA PHE A 96 -10.16 1.56 -30.39
C PHE A 96 -9.86 2.02 -28.96
N THR A 97 -10.45 3.14 -28.53
CA THR A 97 -10.32 3.60 -27.15
C THR A 97 -10.82 2.58 -26.15
N ALA A 98 -11.97 1.94 -26.40
CA ALA A 98 -12.52 0.95 -25.48
C ALA A 98 -11.55 -0.22 -25.26
N VAL A 99 -10.96 -0.76 -26.33
CA VAL A 99 -9.98 -1.85 -26.23
C VAL A 99 -8.73 -1.39 -25.46
N ALA A 100 -8.20 -0.21 -25.77
CA ALA A 100 -7.04 0.35 -25.07
C ALA A 100 -7.30 0.57 -23.57
N VAL A 101 -8.46 1.16 -23.21
CA VAL A 101 -8.86 1.40 -21.82
C VAL A 101 -9.07 0.09 -21.08
N LEU A 102 -9.74 -0.90 -21.68
CA LEU A 102 -9.96 -2.21 -21.06
C LEU A 102 -8.64 -2.93 -20.81
N THR A 103 -7.71 -2.88 -21.76
CA THR A 103 -6.40 -3.53 -21.64
C THR A 103 -5.59 -2.89 -20.51
N LEU A 104 -5.58 -1.55 -20.45
CA LEU A 104 -4.90 -0.79 -19.40
C LEU A 104 -5.55 -1.03 -18.03
N ALA A 105 -6.88 -1.01 -17.96
CA ALA A 105 -7.63 -1.26 -16.74
C ALA A 105 -7.39 -2.67 -16.21
N LEU A 106 -7.33 -3.68 -17.09
CA LEU A 106 -7.04 -5.06 -16.71
C LEU A 106 -5.61 -5.19 -16.18
N GLY A 107 -4.62 -4.58 -16.84
CA GLY A 107 -3.23 -4.62 -16.40
C GLY A 107 -3.03 -3.96 -15.03
N ILE A 108 -3.59 -2.76 -14.83
CA ILE A 108 -3.53 -2.06 -13.55
C ILE A 108 -4.32 -2.82 -12.48
N GLY A 109 -5.53 -3.27 -12.80
CA GLY A 109 -6.43 -3.97 -11.88
C GLY A 109 -5.88 -5.31 -11.43
N ALA A 110 -5.34 -6.12 -12.34
CA ALA A 110 -4.75 -7.41 -12.01
C ALA A 110 -3.53 -7.27 -11.09
N ASN A 111 -2.61 -6.35 -11.42
CA ASN A 111 -1.43 -6.10 -10.58
C ASN A 111 -1.84 -5.58 -9.20
N THR A 112 -2.81 -4.67 -9.14
CA THR A 112 -3.33 -4.13 -7.87
C THR A 112 -4.03 -5.21 -7.04
N ALA A 113 -4.80 -6.10 -7.69
CA ALA A 113 -5.51 -7.19 -7.02
C ALA A 113 -4.53 -8.22 -6.43
N ILE A 114 -3.50 -8.62 -7.19
CA ILE A 114 -2.45 -9.53 -6.71
C ILE A 114 -1.73 -8.89 -5.52
N PHE A 115 -1.30 -7.63 -5.63
CA PHE A 115 -0.61 -6.95 -4.55
C PHE A 115 -1.50 -6.77 -3.31
N SER A 116 -2.79 -6.49 -3.50
CA SER A 116 -3.76 -6.39 -2.39
C SER A 116 -4.02 -7.73 -1.73
N LEU A 117 -4.02 -8.83 -2.48
CA LEU A 117 -4.13 -10.17 -1.93
C LEU A 117 -2.89 -10.50 -1.11
N ILE A 118 -1.69 -10.28 -1.67
CA ILE A 118 -0.42 -10.52 -0.97
C ILE A 118 -0.35 -9.66 0.29
N SER A 119 -0.72 -8.39 0.23
CA SER A 119 -0.64 -7.51 1.41
C SER A 119 -1.61 -7.91 2.52
N ASN A 120 -2.82 -8.37 2.17
CA ASN A 120 -3.83 -8.78 3.15
C ASN A 120 -3.64 -10.21 3.69
N VAL A 121 -3.10 -11.13 2.88
CA VAL A 121 -2.94 -12.54 3.23
C VAL A 121 -1.52 -12.82 3.75
N LEU A 122 -0.50 -12.29 3.08
CA LEU A 122 0.91 -12.60 3.35
C LEU A 122 1.58 -11.58 4.27
N LEU A 123 1.23 -10.29 4.16
CA LEU A 123 1.92 -9.20 4.86
C LEU A 123 1.11 -8.54 5.98
N ARG A 124 -0.05 -9.09 6.36
CA ARG A 124 -0.75 -8.58 7.53
C ARG A 124 0.12 -8.94 8.74
N PRO A 125 0.75 -7.97 9.43
CA PRO A 125 1.53 -8.29 10.61
C PRO A 125 0.60 -9.02 11.56
N LEU A 126 1.07 -10.12 12.18
CA LEU A 126 0.27 -10.78 13.21
C LEU A 126 -0.21 -9.68 14.17
N PRO A 127 -1.51 -9.64 14.52
CA PRO A 127 -2.08 -8.60 15.37
C PRO A 127 -1.67 -8.83 16.83
N VAL A 128 -0.37 -8.87 17.06
CA VAL A 128 0.32 -9.13 18.31
C VAL A 128 1.35 -8.02 18.48
N ARG A 129 1.62 -7.66 19.74
CA ARG A 129 2.58 -6.61 20.06
C ARG A 129 3.99 -7.09 19.70
N ASP A 130 4.79 -6.23 19.08
CA ASP A 130 6.18 -6.51 18.68
C ASP A 130 6.32 -7.71 17.72
N ALA A 131 5.48 -7.77 16.68
CA ALA A 131 5.50 -8.84 15.68
C ALA A 131 6.86 -8.99 14.96
N ASP A 132 7.66 -7.93 14.88
CA ASP A 132 9.02 -7.91 14.34
C ASP A 132 10.03 -8.74 15.17
N ARG A 133 9.70 -9.05 16.42
CA ARG A 133 10.56 -9.82 17.33
C ARG A 133 10.17 -11.30 17.43
N LEU A 134 9.06 -11.69 16.80
CA LEU A 134 8.59 -13.06 16.80
C LEU A 134 9.29 -13.86 15.71
N VAL A 135 9.94 -14.95 16.11
CA VAL A 135 10.61 -15.87 15.20
C VAL A 135 10.05 -17.28 15.39
N VAL A 136 9.88 -18.00 14.29
CA VAL A 136 9.56 -19.43 14.32
C VAL A 136 10.86 -20.19 14.15
N LEU A 137 11.19 -21.04 15.12
CA LEU A 137 12.37 -21.89 15.04
C LEU A 137 12.20 -22.90 13.92
N LYS A 138 13.22 -23.07 13.08
CA LYS A 138 13.25 -24.09 12.03
C LYS A 138 14.50 -24.93 12.20
N TRP A 139 14.39 -26.21 11.94
CA TRP A 139 15.54 -27.08 11.76
C TRP A 139 15.76 -27.27 10.26
N SER A 140 17.03 -27.41 9.86
CA SER A 140 17.44 -27.80 8.50
C SER A 140 18.46 -28.92 8.62
N ALA A 141 18.31 -29.94 7.79
CA ALA A 141 19.24 -31.06 7.68
C ALA A 141 20.05 -30.95 6.40
N HIS A 142 21.37 -31.04 6.54
CA HIS A 142 22.29 -31.08 5.41
C HIS A 142 22.27 -32.51 4.85
N GLY A 143 21.57 -32.72 3.74
CA GLY A 143 21.38 -34.02 3.11
C GLY A 143 20.06 -34.71 3.48
N GLY A 144 19.67 -35.72 2.69
CA GLY A 144 18.40 -36.41 2.88
C GLY A 144 18.33 -37.17 4.19
N LEU A 145 17.37 -36.84 5.07
CA LEU A 145 17.10 -37.63 6.26
C LEU A 145 16.47 -38.95 5.84
N GLY A 146 17.07 -40.06 6.23
CA GLY A 146 16.42 -41.38 6.20
C GLY A 146 15.42 -41.48 7.34
N TYR A 147 14.25 -40.84 7.21
CA TYR A 147 13.19 -40.95 8.21
C TYR A 147 12.24 -42.11 7.89
N HIS A 148 11.88 -42.89 8.90
CA HIS A 148 10.90 -43.98 8.79
C HIS A 148 9.46 -43.54 9.11
N GLY A 149 9.27 -42.27 9.44
CA GLY A 149 7.99 -41.64 9.73
C GLY A 149 8.19 -40.18 10.10
N TYR A 150 7.20 -39.36 9.79
CA TYR A 150 7.14 -37.95 10.19
C TYR A 150 5.75 -37.66 10.78
N SER A 151 5.69 -36.76 11.75
CA SER A 151 4.43 -36.26 12.30
C SER A 151 4.48 -34.75 12.33
N ASP A 152 3.60 -34.12 11.56
CA ASP A 152 3.37 -32.68 11.55
C ASP A 152 2.18 -32.32 12.41
N PHE A 153 2.30 -31.22 13.14
CA PHE A 153 1.17 -30.59 13.82
C PHE A 153 0.93 -29.17 13.29
N GLY A 154 0.82 -29.06 11.95
CA GLY A 154 -0.29 -28.37 11.29
C GLY A 154 -0.15 -26.88 10.99
N PHE A 155 1.02 -26.28 11.22
CA PHE A 155 1.22 -24.84 10.97
C PHE A 155 2.46 -24.50 10.13
N CYS A 156 3.20 -25.51 9.70
CA CYS A 156 4.50 -25.33 9.07
C CYS A 156 4.80 -26.47 8.13
N HIS A 157 4.78 -26.18 6.84
CA HIS A 157 5.10 -27.19 5.84
C HIS A 157 6.59 -27.53 5.87
N ILE A 158 6.92 -28.82 5.89
CA ILE A 158 8.27 -29.27 5.58
C ILE A 158 8.53 -28.97 4.10
N ASP A 159 9.61 -28.25 3.85
CA ASP A 159 10.14 -28.11 2.49
C ASP A 159 10.99 -29.36 2.20
N GLN A 160 10.52 -30.18 1.25
CA GLN A 160 11.11 -31.48 0.91
C GLN A 160 11.84 -31.40 -0.44
N THR A 161 12.74 -30.43 -0.59
CA THR A 161 13.65 -30.46 -1.73
C THR A 161 14.76 -31.48 -1.46
N GLU A 162 15.24 -32.16 -2.51
CA GLU A 162 16.30 -33.19 -2.38
C GLU A 162 17.61 -32.63 -1.78
N ALA A 163 17.83 -31.32 -1.89
CA ALA A 163 19.04 -30.65 -1.44
C ALA A 163 18.99 -30.20 0.03
N GLU A 164 17.80 -29.86 0.55
CA GLU A 164 17.65 -29.33 1.90
C GLU A 164 16.29 -29.72 2.47
N GLN A 165 16.30 -30.49 3.57
CA GLN A 165 15.11 -30.85 4.31
C GLN A 165 14.98 -29.94 5.53
N ALA A 166 13.89 -29.19 5.60
CA ALA A 166 13.66 -28.26 6.69
C ALA A 166 12.24 -28.36 7.25
N GLY A 167 12.09 -28.14 8.56
CA GLY A 167 10.80 -28.14 9.24
C GLY A 167 10.81 -27.25 10.48
N CYS A 168 9.68 -27.14 11.18
CA CYS A 168 9.62 -26.42 12.46
C CYS A 168 8.92 -27.18 13.59
N SER A 169 8.75 -28.48 13.41
CA SER A 169 8.29 -29.38 14.47
C SER A 169 9.49 -29.86 15.30
N PHE A 170 9.41 -29.69 16.62
CA PHE A 170 10.41 -30.15 17.58
C PHE A 170 9.77 -31.06 18.62
N SER A 171 10.56 -31.98 19.19
CA SER A 171 10.06 -32.82 20.29
C SER A 171 9.84 -31.99 21.56
N TYR A 172 8.84 -32.37 22.36
CA TYR A 172 8.57 -31.68 23.63
C TYR A 172 9.79 -31.64 24.58
N PRO A 173 10.60 -32.71 24.73
CA PRO A 173 11.83 -32.63 25.52
C PRO A 173 12.84 -31.59 25.00
N PHE A 174 12.97 -31.44 23.67
CA PHE A 174 13.84 -30.42 23.09
C PHE A 174 13.34 -29.01 23.39
N PHE A 175 12.02 -28.77 23.25
CA PHE A 175 11.40 -27.51 23.67
C PHE A 175 11.65 -27.22 25.16
N SER A 176 11.47 -28.21 26.04
CA SER A 176 11.74 -28.07 27.48
C SER A 176 13.19 -27.70 27.77
N GLN A 177 14.14 -28.29 27.04
CA GLN A 177 15.55 -27.96 27.14
C GLN A 177 15.86 -26.54 26.65
N LEU A 178 15.28 -26.09 25.54
CA LEU A 178 15.45 -24.70 25.08
C LEU A 178 14.86 -23.72 26.09
N ARG A 179 13.69 -24.05 26.65
CA ARG A 179 13.00 -23.24 27.65
C ARG A 179 13.83 -23.04 28.93
N SER A 180 14.66 -24.01 29.31
CA SER A 180 15.55 -23.89 30.48
C SER A 180 16.79 -23.02 30.25
N HIS A 181 17.00 -22.51 29.03
CA HIS A 181 18.13 -21.63 28.68
C HIS A 181 17.64 -20.21 28.35
N PRO A 182 17.42 -19.35 29.36
CA PRO A 182 16.74 -18.05 29.20
C PRO A 182 17.53 -16.98 28.41
N ASN A 183 18.79 -17.25 28.04
CA ASN A 183 19.68 -16.23 27.46
C ASN A 183 19.53 -16.04 25.94
N VAL A 184 18.78 -16.92 25.25
CA VAL A 184 18.63 -16.86 23.79
C VAL A 184 17.38 -16.12 23.36
N PHE A 185 16.27 -16.29 24.10
CA PHE A 185 14.98 -15.68 23.78
C PHE A 185 14.39 -15.01 25.02
N SER A 186 13.80 -13.83 24.83
CA SER A 186 13.07 -13.14 25.91
C SER A 186 11.84 -13.92 26.42
N SER A 187 11.25 -14.72 25.54
CA SER A 187 10.15 -15.64 25.83
C SER A 187 10.12 -16.75 24.78
N LEU A 188 9.76 -17.96 25.18
CA LEU A 188 9.64 -19.11 24.29
C LEU A 188 8.28 -19.78 24.50
N THR A 189 7.59 -20.06 23.40
CA THR A 189 6.29 -20.76 23.43
C THR A 189 6.25 -21.87 22.39
N ALA A 190 5.51 -22.92 22.69
CA ALA A 190 5.18 -23.97 21.76
C ALA A 190 3.71 -23.88 21.34
N PHE A 191 3.42 -24.37 20.14
CA PHE A 191 2.09 -24.57 19.63
C PHE A 191 2.10 -25.79 18.71
N ALA A 192 0.97 -26.48 18.66
CA ALA A 192 0.73 -27.63 17.80
C ALA A 192 -0.76 -27.60 17.43
N GLY A 193 -1.15 -27.84 16.19
CA GLY A 193 -2.57 -27.68 15.89
C GLY A 193 -3.09 -28.34 14.63
N ASN A 194 -4.24 -27.81 14.24
CA ASN A 194 -5.26 -28.46 13.43
C ASN A 194 -5.82 -29.74 14.09
N VAL A 195 -5.96 -29.70 15.42
CA VAL A 195 -6.58 -30.80 16.17
C VAL A 195 -8.08 -30.71 15.98
N GLY A 196 -8.65 -31.69 15.27
CA GLY A 196 -10.08 -31.83 15.15
C GLY A 196 -10.69 -32.17 16.51
N VAL A 197 -11.54 -31.29 17.03
CA VAL A 197 -12.27 -31.49 18.28
C VAL A 197 -13.77 -31.55 17.99
N HIS A 198 -14.46 -32.45 18.71
CA HIS A 198 -15.91 -32.55 18.66
C HIS A 198 -16.48 -31.85 19.89
N LEU A 199 -17.22 -30.76 19.66
CA LEU A 199 -17.84 -30.00 20.72
C LEU A 199 -19.29 -30.45 20.89
N SER A 200 -19.63 -30.88 22.10
CA SER A 200 -20.96 -31.31 22.53
C SER A 200 -21.36 -30.54 23.82
N GLY A 201 -22.66 -30.41 24.07
CA GLY A 201 -23.19 -29.79 25.30
C GLY A 201 -24.32 -28.76 25.08
N TYR A 202 -24.27 -27.98 24.00
CA TYR A 202 -25.26 -26.93 23.71
C TYR A 202 -25.90 -27.07 22.32
N GLY A 203 -26.58 -28.20 22.09
CA GLY A 203 -27.25 -28.54 20.84
C GLY A 203 -26.56 -29.66 20.06
N ALA A 204 -26.78 -29.70 18.74
CA ALA A 204 -26.18 -30.72 17.89
C ALA A 204 -24.64 -30.67 17.95
N PRO A 205 -23.94 -31.83 18.06
CA PRO A 205 -22.49 -31.87 18.07
C PRO A 205 -21.91 -31.17 16.85
N ARG A 206 -20.90 -30.31 17.06
CA ARG A 206 -20.21 -29.60 15.99
C ARG A 206 -18.74 -29.97 15.98
N LYS A 207 -18.19 -30.18 14.79
CA LYS A 207 -16.75 -30.24 14.62
C LYS A 207 -16.18 -28.83 14.74
N ALA A 208 -15.10 -28.69 15.49
CA ALA A 208 -14.27 -27.51 15.54
C ALA A 208 -12.80 -27.91 15.36
N SER A 209 -11.96 -26.95 15.03
CA SER A 209 -10.51 -27.14 14.99
C SER A 209 -9.89 -26.32 16.12
N GLY A 210 -8.93 -26.93 16.80
CA GLY A 210 -8.19 -26.33 17.91
C GLY A 210 -6.69 -26.35 17.68
N ALA A 211 -6.00 -25.54 18.48
CA ALA A 211 -4.56 -25.59 18.64
C ALA A 211 -4.25 -25.87 20.11
N LEU A 212 -3.30 -26.78 20.34
CA LEU A 212 -2.63 -26.97 21.62
C LEU A 212 -1.52 -25.93 21.71
N VAL A 213 -1.39 -25.30 22.87
CA VAL A 213 -0.41 -24.24 23.10
C VAL A 213 0.19 -24.41 24.49
N SER A 214 1.46 -24.06 24.64
CA SER A 214 2.09 -24.05 25.97
C SER A 214 1.53 -22.95 26.86
N GLY A 215 1.70 -23.06 28.17
CA GLY A 215 1.16 -22.13 29.15
C GLY A 215 1.60 -20.66 28.99
N GLU A 216 2.76 -20.44 28.38
CA GLU A 216 3.33 -19.10 28.14
C GLU A 216 2.79 -18.42 26.86
N TYR A 217 1.99 -19.11 26.05
CA TYR A 217 1.68 -18.72 24.67
C TYR A 217 1.02 -17.35 24.56
N PHE A 218 -0.05 -17.14 25.33
CA PHE A 218 -0.78 -15.87 25.31
C PHE A 218 0.03 -14.73 25.92
N GLN A 219 0.88 -15.01 26.90
CA GLN A 219 1.77 -14.02 27.52
C GLN A 219 2.87 -13.58 26.55
N THR A 220 3.47 -14.55 25.86
CA THR A 220 4.49 -14.34 24.81
C THR A 220 3.95 -13.48 23.68
N LEU A 221 2.75 -13.80 23.17
CA LEU A 221 2.08 -13.02 22.12
C LEU A 221 1.43 -11.73 22.64
N ARG A 222 1.43 -11.53 23.96
CA ARG A 222 0.77 -10.41 24.65
C ARG A 222 -0.71 -10.25 24.27
N VAL A 223 -1.39 -11.38 24.13
CA VAL A 223 -2.83 -11.46 23.83
C VAL A 223 -3.59 -11.62 25.13
N THR A 224 -4.58 -10.76 25.35
CA THR A 224 -5.44 -10.79 26.54
C THR A 224 -6.80 -11.39 26.23
N ALA A 225 -7.39 -12.08 27.21
CA ALA A 225 -8.77 -12.57 27.09
C ALA A 225 -9.77 -11.40 27.14
N ALA A 226 -10.79 -11.43 26.28
CA ALA A 226 -11.88 -10.46 26.34
C ALA A 226 -12.80 -10.72 27.56
N VAL A 227 -12.95 -11.98 27.96
CA VAL A 227 -13.72 -12.43 29.12
C VAL A 227 -12.95 -13.57 29.79
N GLY A 228 -12.88 -13.59 31.11
CA GLY A 228 -12.20 -14.63 31.88
C GLY A 228 -10.68 -14.48 31.87
N ARG A 229 -9.97 -15.61 31.73
CA ARG A 229 -8.50 -15.68 31.72
C ARG A 229 -8.00 -16.51 30.52
N THR A 230 -6.76 -16.28 30.10
CA THR A 230 -6.06 -17.14 29.14
C THR A 230 -5.50 -18.38 29.82
N ILE A 231 -5.02 -19.35 29.03
CA ILE A 231 -4.17 -20.45 29.52
C ILE A 231 -2.92 -19.83 30.16
N GLN A 232 -2.52 -20.39 31.30
CA GLN A 232 -1.38 -19.99 32.10
C GLN A 232 -0.39 -21.15 32.28
N PRO A 233 0.85 -20.87 32.74
CA PRO A 233 1.86 -21.90 32.99
C PRO A 233 1.40 -23.01 33.94
N ALA A 234 0.54 -22.68 34.90
CA ALA A 234 -0.02 -23.64 35.85
C ALA A 234 -1.02 -24.63 35.20
N ASP A 235 -1.65 -24.24 34.08
CA ASP A 235 -2.57 -25.09 33.32
C ASP A 235 -1.83 -25.99 32.30
N ASP A 236 -0.51 -25.84 32.15
CA ASP A 236 0.32 -26.62 31.22
C ASP A 236 1.13 -27.68 31.99
N THR A 237 0.41 -28.48 32.79
CA THR A 237 0.98 -29.56 33.59
C THR A 237 0.15 -30.83 33.44
N ILE A 238 0.80 -32.00 33.57
CA ILE A 238 0.18 -33.32 33.35
C ILE A 238 -1.08 -33.54 34.22
N ASN A 239 -1.13 -32.92 35.41
CA ASN A 239 -2.21 -33.11 36.38
C ASN A 239 -3.17 -31.91 36.48
N SER A 240 -3.08 -30.95 35.55
CA SER A 240 -3.97 -29.79 35.55
C SER A 240 -5.35 -30.14 35.01
N GLU A 241 -6.36 -29.41 35.48
CA GLU A 241 -7.70 -29.47 34.90
C GLU A 241 -7.66 -28.95 33.44
N PRO A 242 -8.38 -29.58 32.49
CA PRO A 242 -8.41 -29.12 31.11
C PRO A 242 -8.97 -27.70 30.97
N VAL A 243 -8.18 -26.80 30.38
CA VAL A 243 -8.60 -25.41 30.10
C VAL A 243 -8.61 -25.17 28.59
N ALA A 244 -9.65 -24.48 28.11
CA ALA A 244 -9.77 -24.08 26.71
C ALA A 244 -10.04 -22.57 26.59
N VAL A 245 -9.41 -21.93 25.61
CA VAL A 245 -9.69 -20.54 25.22
C VAL A 245 -10.41 -20.56 23.88
N LEU A 246 -11.59 -19.94 23.83
CA LEU A 246 -12.40 -19.88 22.62
C LEU A 246 -12.03 -18.68 21.76
N ASN A 247 -11.97 -18.89 20.45
CA ASN A 247 -11.89 -17.78 19.50
C ASN A 247 -13.15 -16.91 19.61
N TYR A 248 -12.99 -15.58 19.54
CA TYR A 248 -14.07 -14.62 19.68
C TYR A 248 -15.23 -14.84 18.69
N GLY A 249 -14.93 -15.11 17.41
CA GLY A 249 -15.96 -15.37 16.39
C GLY A 249 -16.72 -16.68 16.64
N TYR A 250 -16.03 -17.69 17.18
CA TYR A 250 -16.68 -18.92 17.62
C TYR A 250 -17.61 -18.64 18.81
N TRP A 251 -17.15 -17.92 19.82
CA TRP A 251 -17.97 -17.55 20.98
C TRP A 251 -19.22 -16.75 20.58
N GLN A 252 -19.10 -15.76 19.69
CA GLN A 252 -20.26 -15.00 19.21
C GLN A 252 -21.28 -15.88 18.47
N SER A 253 -20.83 -16.70 17.53
CA SER A 253 -21.72 -17.53 16.70
C SER A 253 -22.33 -18.71 17.45
N ALA A 254 -21.58 -19.33 18.37
CA ALA A 254 -22.02 -20.53 19.07
C ALA A 254 -22.75 -20.23 20.39
N LEU A 255 -22.36 -19.18 21.12
CA LEU A 255 -22.82 -18.93 22.49
C LEU A 255 -23.72 -17.68 22.64
N ILE A 256 -23.57 -16.64 21.80
CA ILE A 256 -24.51 -15.51 21.83
C ILE A 256 -25.81 -15.85 21.08
N ALA A 257 -25.75 -16.62 20.00
CA ALA A 257 -26.97 -17.11 19.34
C ALA A 257 -27.84 -17.99 20.27
N SER A 258 -27.26 -18.55 21.33
CA SER A 258 -27.94 -19.38 22.34
C SER A 258 -28.24 -18.64 23.66
N ARG A 259 -28.13 -17.30 23.69
CA ARG A 259 -28.39 -16.46 24.89
C ARG A 259 -29.78 -16.63 25.52
N SER A 260 -30.74 -17.27 24.85
CA SER A 260 -32.03 -17.62 25.45
C SER A 260 -31.95 -18.77 26.47
N ARG A 261 -30.78 -19.41 26.68
CA ARG A 261 -30.62 -20.54 27.63
C ARG A 261 -29.54 -20.36 28.70
N LEU A 262 -28.82 -19.23 28.72
CA LEU A 262 -27.64 -19.04 29.59
C LEU A 262 -27.94 -18.70 31.06
N LEU A 263 -29.19 -18.78 31.51
CA LEU A 263 -29.54 -18.55 32.92
C LEU A 263 -29.72 -19.84 33.73
N GLU A 264 -29.54 -21.02 33.14
CA GLU A 264 -29.68 -22.29 33.86
C GLU A 264 -28.46 -23.21 33.63
N SER A 265 -27.66 -23.37 34.70
CA SER A 265 -26.70 -24.45 34.94
C SER A 265 -25.23 -24.31 34.44
N PRO A 266 -24.27 -24.13 35.37
CA PRO A 266 -22.83 -24.06 35.08
C PRO A 266 -22.06 -25.39 35.27
N SER A 267 -22.65 -26.58 35.03
CA SER A 267 -22.07 -27.85 35.51
C SER A 267 -21.84 -28.99 34.50
N GLN A 268 -21.68 -28.73 33.19
CA GLN A 268 -21.44 -29.80 32.23
C GLN A 268 -20.42 -29.39 31.15
N ILE A 269 -19.13 -29.39 31.50
CA ILE A 269 -18.07 -29.74 30.55
C ILE A 269 -17.65 -31.16 30.94
N SER A 270 -18.29 -32.14 30.31
CA SER A 270 -17.97 -33.55 30.51
C SER A 270 -16.67 -33.90 29.79
N ARG A 271 -15.74 -34.43 30.57
CA ARG A 271 -14.64 -35.35 30.25
C ARG A 271 -14.76 -36.04 28.89
N ALA A 272 -13.66 -36.02 28.14
CA ALA A 272 -13.28 -37.08 27.21
C ALA A 272 -12.47 -38.14 27.98
#